data_AF-A0A2E8DPX5-F1
#
_entry.id   AF-A0A2E8DPX5-F1
#
_cell.length_a   1.000
_cell.length_b   1.000
_cell.length_c   1.000
_cell.angle_alpha   90.00
_cell.angle_beta   90.00
_cell.angle_gamma   90.00
#
_symmetry.space_group_name_H-M   'P 1'
#
loop_
_entity.id
_entity.type
_entity.pdbx_description
1 polymer ?
#
loop_
_entity_poly.entity_id
_entity_poly.type
_entity_poly.pdbx_seq_one_letter_code
_entity_poly.pdbx_strand_id
1 'polypeptide(L)'
;MKKFLYLNMLFVLTVFVSALAEKQPEPISMERDGPRFGFNIYTGDMVKAKFTDRPDGKEYTPFTTIFGWQFEKVLTSKDNNNQSIGVMFQATPLVAGLEQGLLIPVFNFMAGVRTQSGFEMAVGPSIIFNLQTDEPEQAISPSVSIALGYTISSGDFNFPTTLVLTPNLEPDLKHKQEDGTISEHSQKGLRISYVVGFNW
;
A
#
# COMPACT_ATOMS: atom_id res chain seq x y z
N MET A 1 -22.03 52.95 -3.94
CA MET A 1 -20.65 53.09 -3.42
C MET A 1 -20.06 51.77 -2.91
N LYS A 2 -20.69 51.06 -1.96
CA LYS A 2 -20.15 49.80 -1.39
C LYS A 2 -19.84 48.71 -2.43
N LYS A 3 -20.69 48.50 -3.44
CA LYS A 3 -20.45 47.51 -4.53
C LYS A 3 -19.20 47.79 -5.36
N PHE A 4 -18.86 49.06 -5.59
CA PHE A 4 -17.68 49.46 -6.34
C PHE A 4 -16.40 49.27 -5.51
N LEU A 5 -16.49 49.43 -4.19
CA LEU A 5 -15.39 49.14 -3.26
C LEU A 5 -15.06 47.65 -3.21
N TYR A 6 -16.07 46.77 -3.15
CA TYR A 6 -15.86 45.31 -3.17
C TYR A 6 -15.24 44.81 -4.47
N LEU A 7 -15.64 45.39 -5.62
CA LEU A 7 -15.10 45.01 -6.92
C LEU A 7 -13.62 45.42 -7.06
N ASN A 8 -13.25 46.60 -6.59
CA ASN A 8 -11.84 47.04 -6.56
C ASN A 8 -11.01 46.21 -5.58
N MET A 9 -11.56 45.86 -4.42
CA MET A 9 -10.87 45.02 -3.44
C MET A 9 -10.64 43.60 -3.96
N LEU A 10 -11.61 43.03 -4.68
CA LEU A 10 -11.48 41.73 -5.33
C LEU A 10 -10.43 41.77 -6.45
N PHE A 11 -10.41 42.83 -7.25
CA PHE A 11 -9.42 42.99 -8.32
C PHE A 11 -7.99 43.15 -7.77
N VAL A 12 -7.81 43.97 -6.73
CA VAL A 12 -6.51 44.12 -6.05
C VAL A 12 -6.06 42.81 -5.43
N LEU A 13 -6.98 42.03 -4.83
CA LEU A 13 -6.68 40.71 -4.28
C LEU A 13 -6.23 39.73 -5.38
N THR A 14 -6.90 39.70 -6.54
CA THR A 14 -6.53 38.82 -7.66
C THR A 14 -5.16 39.19 -8.24
N VAL A 15 -4.85 40.49 -8.36
CA VAL A 15 -3.53 40.96 -8.82
C VAL A 15 -2.44 40.63 -7.79
N PHE A 16 -2.73 40.77 -6.49
CA PHE A 16 -1.79 40.38 -5.43
C PHE A 16 -1.52 38.88 -5.40
N VAL A 17 -2.55 38.05 -5.53
CA VAL A 17 -2.41 36.58 -5.58
C VAL A 17 -1.59 36.15 -6.81
N SER A 18 -1.80 36.80 -7.95
CA SER A 18 -1.03 36.52 -9.18
C SER A 18 0.42 37.01 -9.07
N ALA A 19 0.67 38.12 -8.38
CA ALA A 19 2.02 38.65 -8.15
C ALA A 19 2.82 37.84 -7.11
N LEU A 20 2.13 37.16 -6.19
CA LEU A 20 2.73 36.22 -5.21
C LEU A 20 2.89 34.80 -5.76
N ALA A 21 2.36 34.50 -6.95
CA ALA A 21 2.57 33.23 -7.62
C ALA A 21 4.00 33.17 -8.19
N GLU A 22 4.98 32.97 -7.32
CA GLU A 22 6.34 32.67 -7.73
C GLU A 22 6.33 31.35 -8.50
N LYS A 23 6.86 31.37 -9.73
CA LYS A 23 6.95 30.20 -10.61
C LYS A 23 7.92 29.19 -9.98
N GLN A 24 7.39 28.33 -9.12
CA GLN A 24 8.17 27.25 -8.52
C GLN A 24 8.69 26.34 -9.63
N PRO A 25 9.97 25.91 -9.57
CA PRO A 25 10.50 24.98 -10.54
C PRO A 25 9.69 23.68 -10.52
N GLU A 26 9.30 23.20 -11.70
CA GLU A 26 8.61 21.91 -11.82
C GLU A 26 9.45 20.80 -11.17
N PRO A 27 8.83 19.92 -10.36
CA PRO A 27 9.55 18.82 -9.74
C PRO A 27 10.07 17.87 -10.82
N ILE A 28 11.24 17.29 -10.58
CA ILE A 28 11.77 16.22 -11.43
C ILE A 28 10.97 14.97 -11.13
N SER A 29 10.36 14.38 -12.16
CA SER A 29 9.64 13.12 -12.08
C SER A 29 10.53 11.98 -12.59
N MET A 30 10.59 10.89 -11.81
CA MET A 30 11.25 9.64 -12.19
C MET A 30 10.27 8.49 -12.01
N GLU A 31 10.21 7.59 -12.98
CA GLU A 31 9.40 6.37 -12.93
C GLU A 31 10.31 5.18 -12.63
N ARG A 32 9.88 4.28 -11.75
CA ARG A 32 10.72 3.21 -11.20
C ARG A 32 9.94 1.90 -11.09
N ASP A 33 9.56 1.40 -12.25
CA ASP A 33 8.66 0.26 -12.35
C ASP A 33 9.45 -1.05 -12.40
N GLY A 34 8.89 -2.12 -11.82
CA GLY A 34 9.56 -3.41 -11.90
C GLY A 34 8.91 -4.53 -11.11
N PRO A 35 9.38 -5.77 -11.33
CA PRO A 35 8.84 -6.94 -10.65
C PRO A 35 9.17 -6.92 -9.16
N ARG A 36 8.26 -7.50 -8.38
CA ARG A 36 8.35 -7.70 -6.94
C ARG A 36 8.12 -9.17 -6.61
N PHE A 37 8.90 -9.69 -5.67
CA PHE A 37 8.77 -11.06 -5.17
C PHE A 37 9.16 -11.12 -3.70
N GLY A 38 8.62 -12.08 -2.97
CA GLY A 38 8.91 -12.20 -1.55
C GLY A 38 7.97 -13.16 -0.86
N PHE A 39 7.69 -12.87 0.41
CA PHE A 39 6.81 -13.70 1.22
C PHE A 39 5.99 -12.89 2.22
N ASN A 40 4.90 -13.49 2.69
CA ASN A 40 4.06 -13.01 3.77
C ASN A 40 4.10 -13.98 4.94
N ILE A 41 4.08 -13.43 6.16
CA ILE A 41 3.82 -14.15 7.40
C ILE A 41 2.54 -13.58 7.98
N TYR A 42 1.65 -14.45 8.44
CA TYR A 42 0.37 -14.07 9.05
C TYR A 42 0.39 -14.39 10.53
N THR A 43 -0.15 -13.49 11.36
CA THR A 43 -0.12 -13.62 12.82
C THR A 43 -1.48 -13.33 13.44
N GLY A 44 -1.71 -13.79 14.67
CA GLY A 44 -2.95 -13.55 15.41
C GLY A 44 -4.07 -14.50 14.98
N ASP A 45 -5.31 -14.11 15.29
CA ASP A 45 -6.49 -14.96 15.07
C ASP A 45 -6.81 -15.15 13.58
N MET A 46 -6.34 -14.25 12.72
CA MET A 46 -6.45 -14.41 11.26
C MET A 46 -5.80 -15.71 10.75
N VAL A 47 -4.80 -16.25 11.47
CA VAL A 47 -4.18 -17.53 11.11
C VAL A 47 -5.21 -18.65 11.16
N LYS A 48 -5.99 -18.72 12.24
CA LYS A 48 -7.02 -19.74 12.38
C LYS A 48 -8.08 -19.56 11.32
N ALA A 49 -8.64 -18.36 11.21
CA ALA A 49 -9.74 -18.08 10.29
C ALA A 49 -9.38 -18.28 8.80
N LYS A 50 -8.12 -18.00 8.39
CA LYS A 50 -7.73 -18.01 6.97
C LYS A 50 -6.88 -19.21 6.55
N PHE A 51 -6.28 -19.94 7.49
CA PHE A 51 -5.32 -21.00 7.17
C PHE A 51 -5.63 -22.35 7.82
N THR A 52 -6.12 -22.44 9.06
CA THR A 52 -6.31 -23.75 9.73
C THR A 52 -7.77 -24.16 9.86
N ASP A 53 -8.65 -23.24 10.26
CA ASP A 53 -10.05 -23.53 10.62
C ASP A 53 -10.97 -23.09 9.48
N ARG A 54 -10.61 -23.45 8.24
CA ARG A 54 -11.33 -23.00 7.05
C ARG A 54 -12.59 -23.84 6.78
N PRO A 55 -13.65 -23.24 6.20
CA PRO A 55 -14.87 -23.96 5.83
C PRO A 55 -14.65 -25.14 4.86
N ASP A 56 -13.62 -25.07 4.02
CA ASP A 56 -13.28 -26.13 3.06
C ASP A 56 -12.54 -27.32 3.69
N GLY A 57 -12.26 -27.28 5.00
CA GLY A 57 -11.56 -28.33 5.74
C GLY A 57 -10.09 -28.49 5.36
N LYS A 58 -9.54 -27.56 4.55
CA LYS A 58 -8.14 -27.59 4.13
C LYS A 58 -7.31 -26.74 5.07
N GLU A 59 -6.18 -27.30 5.47
CA GLU A 59 -5.16 -26.59 6.24
C GLU A 59 -4.04 -26.09 5.33
N TYR A 60 -3.64 -24.86 5.57
CA TYR A 60 -2.55 -24.17 4.90
C TYR A 60 -1.55 -23.67 5.93
N THR A 61 -0.33 -23.44 5.49
CA THR A 61 0.70 -22.80 6.31
C THR A 61 0.43 -21.29 6.37
N PRO A 62 0.54 -20.62 7.53
CA PRO A 62 0.39 -19.16 7.67
C PRO A 62 1.61 -18.39 7.14
N PHE A 63 2.12 -18.85 6.00
CA PHE A 63 3.23 -18.32 5.24
C PHE A 63 2.84 -18.41 3.77
N THR A 64 3.00 -17.34 2.99
CA THR A 64 2.76 -17.41 1.54
C THR A 64 3.87 -16.76 0.75
N THR A 65 4.16 -17.25 -0.45
CA THR A 65 4.98 -16.49 -1.40
C THR A 65 4.12 -15.40 -2.03
N ILE A 66 4.74 -14.28 -2.42
CA ILE A 66 4.07 -13.18 -3.10
C ILE A 66 4.89 -12.72 -4.29
N PHE A 67 4.20 -12.43 -5.40
CA PHE A 67 4.79 -11.93 -6.63
C PHE A 67 3.91 -10.84 -7.23
N GLY A 68 4.51 -9.90 -7.96
CA GLY A 68 3.76 -9.02 -8.85
C GLY A 68 4.63 -7.91 -9.42
N TRP A 69 4.03 -6.74 -9.61
CA TRP A 69 4.69 -5.60 -10.22
C TRP A 69 4.44 -4.35 -9.40
N GLN A 70 5.45 -3.51 -9.24
CA GLN A 70 5.32 -2.20 -8.64
C GLN A 70 5.45 -1.14 -9.73
N PHE A 71 4.49 -0.24 -9.76
CA PHE A 71 4.57 1.01 -10.50
C PHE A 71 4.89 2.12 -9.51
N GLU A 72 5.91 2.93 -9.79
CA GLU A 72 6.38 3.95 -8.85
C GLU A 72 6.70 5.25 -9.57
N LYS A 73 6.23 6.35 -9.00
CA LYS A 73 6.54 7.71 -9.42
C LYS A 73 7.16 8.49 -8.27
N VAL A 74 8.38 8.97 -8.47
CA VAL A 74 9.11 9.80 -7.50
C VAL A 74 9.19 11.22 -8.02
N LEU A 75 8.78 12.17 -7.19
CA LEU A 75 8.89 13.61 -7.41
C LEU A 75 9.95 14.18 -6.48
N THR A 76 10.99 14.80 -7.03
CA THR A 76 12.06 15.42 -6.25
C THR A 76 12.26 16.88 -6.65
N SER A 77 12.73 17.71 -5.71
CA SER A 77 13.05 19.11 -5.98
C SER A 77 14.33 19.21 -6.83
N LYS A 78 14.38 20.26 -7.67
CA LYS A 78 15.51 20.52 -8.57
C LYS A 78 16.76 21.05 -7.85
N ASP A 79 16.66 21.40 -6.57
CA ASP A 79 17.77 21.97 -5.82
C ASP A 79 18.78 20.88 -5.44
N ASN A 80 19.96 20.97 -6.07
CA ASN A 80 21.13 20.10 -5.96
C ASN A 80 21.84 20.15 -4.59
N ASN A 81 21.11 20.35 -3.49
CA ASN A 81 21.67 20.19 -2.16
C ASN A 81 21.50 18.72 -1.76
N ASN A 82 22.61 18.05 -1.42
CA ASN A 82 22.81 16.63 -1.10
C ASN A 82 21.89 15.99 -0.02
N GLN A 83 20.72 16.55 0.29
CA GLN A 83 19.75 16.08 1.28
C GLN A 83 18.30 16.21 0.77
N SER A 84 18.04 15.89 -0.49
CA SER A 84 16.68 15.94 -1.02
C SER A 84 15.84 14.75 -0.52
N ILE A 85 14.68 15.08 0.05
CA ILE A 85 13.57 14.14 0.29
C ILE A 85 12.64 14.26 -0.91
N GLY A 86 12.41 13.15 -1.61
CA GLY A 86 11.41 13.04 -2.67
C GLY A 86 10.08 12.52 -2.14
N VAL A 87 8.97 12.92 -2.77
CA VAL A 87 7.65 12.32 -2.56
C VAL A 87 7.48 11.18 -3.54
N MET A 88 6.91 10.07 -3.10
CA MET A 88 6.72 8.87 -3.90
C MET A 88 5.25 8.43 -3.91
N PHE A 89 4.78 7.99 -5.06
CA PHE A 89 3.49 7.31 -5.22
C PHE A 89 3.73 5.93 -5.82
N GLN A 90 3.12 4.91 -5.25
CA GLN A 90 3.26 3.53 -5.74
C GLN A 90 1.91 2.84 -5.87
N ALA A 91 1.77 2.04 -6.93
CA ALA A 91 0.68 1.10 -7.14
C ALA A 91 1.28 -0.30 -7.32
N THR A 92 0.86 -1.27 -6.52
CA THR A 92 1.47 -2.61 -6.49
C THR A 92 0.41 -3.70 -6.57
N PRO A 93 0.01 -4.13 -7.78
CA PRO A 93 -0.71 -5.38 -7.97
C PRO A 93 0.20 -6.58 -7.70
N LEU A 94 -0.26 -7.46 -6.83
CA LEU A 94 0.45 -8.65 -6.36
C LEU A 94 -0.51 -9.85 -6.31
N VAL A 95 0.07 -11.05 -6.32
CA VAL A 95 -0.62 -12.33 -6.12
C VAL A 95 0.18 -13.13 -5.10
N ALA A 96 -0.51 -13.67 -4.09
CA ALA A 96 0.09 -14.49 -3.05
C ALA A 96 -0.55 -15.88 -2.94
N GLY A 97 0.20 -16.82 -2.36
CA GLY A 97 -0.28 -18.15 -1.96
C GLY A 97 -0.27 -19.22 -3.06
N LEU A 98 0.31 -18.90 -4.23
CA LEU A 98 0.35 -19.82 -5.37
C LEU A 98 1.08 -21.13 -5.05
N GLU A 99 2.07 -21.10 -4.16
CA GLU A 99 2.82 -22.28 -3.71
C GLU A 99 1.96 -23.30 -2.93
N GLN A 100 0.80 -22.87 -2.44
CA GLN A 100 -0.17 -23.70 -1.73
C GLN A 100 -1.45 -23.92 -2.53
N GLY A 101 -1.48 -23.52 -3.80
CA GLY A 101 -2.69 -23.58 -4.64
C GLY A 101 -3.74 -22.51 -4.30
N LEU A 102 -3.37 -21.48 -3.53
CA LEU A 102 -4.21 -20.34 -3.24
C LEU A 102 -3.97 -19.24 -4.27
N LEU A 103 -5.03 -18.52 -4.64
CA LEU A 103 -4.95 -17.32 -5.47
C LEU A 103 -5.45 -16.14 -4.63
N ILE A 104 -4.52 -15.40 -4.02
CA ILE A 104 -4.82 -14.24 -3.17
C ILE A 104 -4.31 -12.97 -3.85
N PRO A 105 -5.13 -12.29 -4.69
CA PRO A 105 -4.77 -10.99 -5.23
C PRO A 105 -4.65 -9.94 -4.12
N VAL A 106 -3.63 -9.09 -4.22
CA VAL A 106 -3.39 -7.98 -3.29
C VAL A 106 -3.09 -6.74 -4.12
N PHE A 107 -3.77 -5.64 -3.83
CA PHE A 107 -3.51 -4.36 -4.47
C PHE A 107 -3.18 -3.31 -3.42
N ASN A 108 -1.98 -2.75 -3.48
CA ASN A 108 -1.56 -1.64 -2.62
C ASN A 108 -1.50 -0.35 -3.45
N PHE A 109 -2.05 0.74 -2.91
CA PHE A 109 -1.81 2.08 -3.42
C PHE A 109 -1.27 2.92 -2.28
N MET A 110 -0.05 3.42 -2.40
CA MET A 110 0.64 4.06 -1.27
C MET A 110 1.30 5.37 -1.70
N ALA A 111 1.33 6.32 -0.77
CA ALA A 111 2.06 7.56 -0.90
C ALA A 111 3.10 7.63 0.23
N GLY A 112 4.24 8.24 -0.05
CA GLY A 112 5.37 8.17 0.86
C GLY A 112 6.47 9.16 0.53
N VAL A 113 7.59 8.95 1.21
CA VAL A 113 8.81 9.72 1.03
C VAL A 113 9.98 8.79 0.75
N ARG A 114 10.92 9.28 -0.04
CA ARG A 114 12.17 8.61 -0.36
C ARG A 114 13.34 9.56 -0.16
N THR A 115 14.40 9.08 0.48
CA THR A 115 15.65 9.83 0.62
C THR A 115 16.60 9.51 -0.53
N GLN A 116 17.52 10.42 -0.80
CA GLN A 116 18.61 10.18 -1.75
C GLN A 116 19.51 8.99 -1.35
N SER A 117 19.58 8.65 -0.06
CA SER A 117 20.30 7.48 0.44
C SER A 117 19.62 6.14 0.12
N GLY A 118 18.43 6.14 -0.47
CA GLY A 118 17.68 4.95 -0.85
C GLY A 118 16.67 4.46 0.18
N PHE A 119 16.53 5.14 1.32
CA PHE A 119 15.51 4.81 2.33
C PHE A 119 14.13 5.29 1.90
N GLU A 120 13.11 4.50 2.20
CA GLU A 120 11.73 4.72 1.78
C GLU A 120 10.75 4.44 2.91
N MET A 121 9.73 5.28 3.02
CA MET A 121 8.58 5.02 3.87
C MET A 121 7.31 5.39 3.15
N ALA A 122 6.29 4.54 3.19
CA ALA A 122 5.01 4.82 2.56
C ALA A 122 3.85 4.29 3.40
N VAL A 123 2.68 4.91 3.24
CA VAL A 123 1.43 4.48 3.84
C VAL A 123 0.31 4.57 2.80
N GLY A 124 -0.66 3.67 2.87
CA GLY A 124 -1.82 3.78 2.02
C GLY A 124 -2.77 2.59 2.08
N PRO A 125 -3.89 2.66 1.35
CA PRO A 125 -4.84 1.57 1.28
C PRO A 125 -4.23 0.29 0.68
N SER A 126 -4.64 -0.84 1.25
CA SER A 126 -4.38 -2.19 0.75
C SER A 126 -5.70 -2.91 0.60
N ILE A 127 -5.94 -3.51 -0.56
CA ILE A 127 -7.13 -4.32 -0.81
C ILE A 127 -6.65 -5.75 -1.04
N ILE A 128 -7.19 -6.69 -0.27
CA ILE A 128 -6.88 -8.11 -0.37
C ILE A 128 -8.13 -8.81 -0.88
N PHE A 129 -7.99 -9.63 -1.91
CA PHE A 129 -9.10 -10.42 -2.43
C PHE A 129 -8.94 -11.85 -1.97
N ASN A 130 -9.94 -12.33 -1.22
CA ASN A 130 -10.01 -13.71 -0.78
C ASN A 130 -10.94 -14.47 -1.73
N LEU A 131 -10.38 -15.05 -2.79
CA LEU A 131 -11.18 -15.76 -3.79
C LEU A 131 -11.56 -17.19 -3.35
N GLN A 132 -11.12 -17.61 -2.17
CA GLN A 132 -11.36 -18.94 -1.61
C GLN A 132 -12.31 -18.90 -0.41
N THR A 133 -13.02 -17.79 -0.19
CA THR A 133 -14.06 -17.70 0.84
C THR A 133 -15.42 -18.06 0.26
N ASP A 134 -16.23 -18.79 1.02
CA ASP A 134 -17.63 -19.05 0.69
C ASP A 134 -18.54 -17.88 1.10
N GLU A 135 -18.01 -16.92 1.88
CA GLU A 135 -18.74 -15.75 2.35
C GLU A 135 -18.45 -14.54 1.46
N PRO A 136 -19.39 -14.12 0.57
CA PRO A 136 -19.14 -13.05 -0.39
C PRO A 136 -18.83 -11.70 0.25
N GLU A 137 -19.30 -11.46 1.48
CA GLU A 137 -19.00 -10.24 2.25
C GLU A 137 -17.52 -10.12 2.64
N GLN A 138 -16.78 -11.24 2.67
CA GLN A 138 -15.34 -11.30 2.99
C GLN A 138 -14.45 -11.55 1.78
N ALA A 139 -15.03 -11.55 0.57
CA ALA A 139 -14.25 -11.71 -0.65
C ALA A 139 -13.27 -10.53 -0.85
N ILE A 140 -13.54 -9.38 -0.23
CA ILE A 140 -12.73 -8.16 -0.30
C ILE A 140 -12.41 -7.69 1.12
N SER A 141 -11.13 -7.69 1.46
CA SER A 141 -10.60 -7.23 2.75
C SER A 141 -9.87 -5.90 2.57
N PRO A 142 -10.52 -4.74 2.83
CA PRO A 142 -9.83 -3.46 2.85
C PRO A 142 -8.97 -3.32 4.11
N SER A 143 -7.79 -2.73 3.97
CA SER A 143 -6.85 -2.44 5.06
C SER A 143 -6.01 -1.19 4.74
N VAL A 144 -5.16 -0.79 5.69
CA VAL A 144 -4.14 0.24 5.53
C VAL A 144 -2.77 -0.39 5.77
N SER A 145 -1.88 -0.29 4.78
CA SER A 145 -0.51 -0.80 4.88
C SER A 145 0.47 0.31 5.22
N ILE A 146 1.50 -0.03 5.99
CA ILE A 146 2.69 0.79 6.22
C ILE A 146 3.89 0.04 5.62
N ALA A 147 4.69 0.72 4.81
CA ALA A 147 5.87 0.17 4.16
C ALA A 147 7.13 0.91 4.61
N LEU A 148 8.18 0.17 4.92
CA LEU A 148 9.53 0.65 5.20
C LEU A 148 10.49 -0.09 4.26
N GLY A 149 11.25 0.66 3.48
CA GLY A 149 12.10 0.10 2.44
C GLY A 149 13.48 0.71 2.36
N TYR A 150 14.36 -0.02 1.70
CA TYR A 150 15.67 0.45 1.30
C TYR A 150 15.99 -0.06 -0.10
N THR A 151 16.49 0.81 -0.96
CA THR A 151 16.90 0.45 -2.32
C THR A 151 18.42 0.50 -2.45
N ILE A 152 18.98 -0.61 -2.92
CA ILE A 152 20.40 -0.69 -3.28
C ILE A 152 20.52 -0.46 -4.79
N SER A 153 21.35 0.50 -5.20
CA SER A 153 21.59 0.79 -6.62
C SER A 153 22.96 0.24 -7.06
N SER A 154 23.00 -0.39 -8.23
CA SER A 154 24.22 -0.92 -8.85
C SER A 154 24.18 -0.72 -10.36
N GLY A 155 24.93 0.26 -10.85
CA GLY A 155 24.85 0.69 -12.25
C GLY A 155 23.49 1.30 -12.54
N ASP A 156 22.87 0.86 -13.64
CA ASP A 156 21.52 1.30 -14.04
C ASP A 156 20.40 0.54 -13.32
N PHE A 157 20.75 -0.50 -12.56
CA PHE A 157 19.77 -1.31 -11.84
C PHE A 157 19.63 -0.89 -10.39
N ASN A 158 18.43 -1.09 -9.88
CA ASN A 158 18.07 -0.79 -8.52
C ASN A 158 17.35 -1.99 -7.92
N PHE A 159 17.61 -2.29 -6.66
CA PHE A 159 17.10 -3.46 -5.95
C PHE A 159 16.38 -3.02 -4.67
N PRO A 160 15.09 -2.67 -4.77
CA PRO A 160 14.28 -2.29 -3.62
C PRO A 160 13.99 -3.49 -2.73
N THR A 161 14.10 -3.28 -1.44
CA THR A 161 13.78 -4.24 -0.39
C THR A 161 12.86 -3.56 0.61
N THR A 162 11.66 -4.11 0.81
CA THR A 162 10.58 -3.45 1.54
C THR A 162 9.92 -4.41 2.51
N LEU A 163 9.78 -3.96 3.76
CA LEU A 163 8.93 -4.57 4.77
C LEU A 163 7.58 -3.84 4.77
N VAL A 164 6.49 -4.57 4.63
CA VAL A 164 5.12 -4.04 4.64
C VAL A 164 4.35 -4.68 5.80
N LEU A 165 3.70 -3.85 6.58
CA LEU A 165 2.84 -4.25 7.69
C LEU A 165 1.40 -3.91 7.31
N THR A 166 0.54 -4.93 7.29
CA THR A 166 -0.88 -4.79 6.96
C THR A 166 -1.73 -5.47 8.05
N PRO A 167 -2.41 -4.73 8.94
CA PRO A 167 -3.32 -5.33 9.91
C PRO A 167 -4.54 -5.91 9.21
N ASN A 168 -5.15 -6.95 9.79
CA ASN A 168 -6.48 -7.36 9.36
C ASN A 168 -7.54 -6.48 10.03
N LEU A 169 -8.34 -5.79 9.22
CA LEU A 169 -9.40 -4.89 9.68
C LEU A 169 -10.80 -5.46 9.41
N GLU A 170 -10.89 -6.69 8.92
CA GLU A 170 -12.17 -7.38 8.77
C GLU A 170 -12.89 -7.54 10.12
N PRO A 171 -14.23 -7.46 10.13
CA PRO A 171 -15.01 -7.77 11.31
C PRO A 171 -14.87 -9.24 11.68
N ASP A 172 -15.16 -9.55 12.95
CA ASP A 172 -15.14 -10.92 13.45
C ASP A 172 -16.18 -11.79 12.73
N LEU A 173 -15.81 -13.03 12.42
CA LEU A 173 -16.69 -14.01 11.79
C LEU A 173 -17.86 -14.33 12.69
N LYS A 174 -19.06 -14.43 12.11
CA LYS A 174 -20.25 -14.85 12.84
C LYS A 174 -20.74 -16.18 12.27
N HIS A 175 -20.49 -17.27 12.99
CA HIS A 175 -21.02 -18.57 12.63
C HIS A 175 -22.32 -18.84 13.38
N LYS A 176 -23.40 -19.03 12.63
CA LYS A 176 -24.67 -19.49 13.19
C LYS A 176 -24.66 -21.02 13.24
N GLN A 177 -24.64 -21.57 14.44
CA GLN A 177 -24.69 -23.02 14.66
C GLN A 177 -26.12 -23.55 14.45
N GLU A 178 -26.26 -24.86 14.24
CA GLU A 178 -27.55 -25.52 14.01
C GLU A 178 -28.54 -25.36 15.17
N ASP A 179 -28.04 -25.16 16.39
CA ASP A 179 -28.84 -24.90 17.60
C ASP A 179 -29.35 -23.44 17.71
N GLY A 180 -29.00 -22.59 16.73
CA GLY A 180 -29.37 -21.18 16.69
C GLY A 180 -28.43 -20.25 17.46
N THR A 181 -27.38 -20.76 18.11
CA THR A 181 -26.35 -19.92 18.74
C THR A 181 -25.46 -19.26 17.68
N ILE A 182 -24.99 -18.05 17.97
CA ILE A 182 -24.03 -17.33 17.11
C ILE A 182 -22.70 -17.33 17.84
N SER A 183 -21.69 -17.98 17.26
CA SER A 183 -20.31 -17.91 17.73
C SER A 183 -19.55 -16.85 16.93
N GLU A 184 -18.90 -15.93 17.65
CA GLU A 184 -18.05 -14.91 17.04
C GLU A 184 -16.59 -15.35 17.11
N HIS A 185 -15.91 -15.38 15.96
CA HIS A 185 -14.49 -15.72 15.88
C HIS A 185 -13.70 -14.50 15.40
N SER A 186 -12.79 -14.03 16.26
CA SER A 186 -11.88 -12.93 15.93
C SER A 186 -11.07 -13.24 14.69
N GLN A 187 -10.92 -12.24 13.83
CA GLN A 187 -10.02 -12.30 12.67
C GLN A 187 -8.85 -11.32 12.77
N LYS A 188 -8.64 -10.73 13.95
CA LYS A 188 -7.59 -9.73 14.15
C LYS A 188 -6.23 -10.36 13.98
N GLY A 189 -5.33 -9.62 13.34
CA GLY A 189 -4.02 -10.13 13.01
C GLY A 189 -3.18 -9.13 12.25
N LEU A 190 -1.95 -9.54 11.95
CA LEU A 190 -1.01 -8.76 11.15
C LEU A 190 -0.48 -9.65 10.03
N ARG A 191 -0.53 -9.14 8.81
CA ARG A 191 0.25 -9.65 7.69
C ARG A 191 1.54 -8.86 7.61
N ILE A 192 2.65 -9.56 7.73
CA ILE A 192 4.01 -9.02 7.59
C ILE A 192 4.55 -9.50 6.24
N SER A 193 4.75 -8.60 5.30
CA SER A 193 5.28 -8.91 3.98
C SER A 193 6.71 -8.43 3.85
N TYR A 194 7.62 -9.31 3.44
CA TYR A 194 8.95 -8.92 3.02
C TYR A 194 9.05 -9.10 1.51
N VAL A 195 9.30 -7.99 0.80
CA VAL A 195 9.23 -7.92 -0.66
C VAL A 195 10.53 -7.33 -1.18
N VAL A 196 11.15 -8.02 -2.13
CA VAL A 196 12.31 -7.56 -2.88
C VAL A 196 11.96 -7.45 -4.35
N GLY A 197 12.79 -6.75 -5.12
CA GLY A 197 12.62 -6.72 -6.57
C GLY A 197 13.73 -5.97 -7.25
N PHE A 198 13.49 -5.57 -8.48
CA PHE A 198 14.40 -4.68 -9.19
C PHE A 198 13.64 -3.72 -10.12
N ASN A 199 14.21 -2.55 -10.37
CA ASN A 199 13.75 -1.59 -11.37
C ASN A 199 14.96 -0.90 -12.05
N TRP A 200 14.74 -0.33 -13.23
CA TRP A 200 15.76 0.32 -14.07
C TRP A 200 15.24 1.68 -14.57
#